data_AF-A0AA93AIF5-F1
#
_entry.id   AF-A0AA93AIF5-F1
#
_cell.length_a   1.000
_cell.length_b   1.000
_cell.length_c   1.000
_cell.angle_alpha   90.00
_cell.angle_beta   90.00
_cell.angle_gamma   90.00
#
_symmetry.space_group_name_H-M   'P 1'
#
loop_
_entity.id
_entity.type
_entity.pdbx_description
1 polymer ?
#
loop_
_entity_poly.entity_id
_entity_poly.type
_entity_poly.pdbx_seq_one_letter_code
_entity_poly.pdbx_strand_id
1 'polypeptide(L)' 'MAKVYEDEPPLKIGESSKGAYIYFEEYVDIPGLEDADVRIEFKNKNSFEDVSEILRILKDAGFRFVVQKNND' A
#
# COMPACT_ATOMS: atom_id res chain seq x y z
N MET A 1 25.70 0.79 -2.65
CA MET A 1 24.76 0.04 -1.78
C MET A 1 23.37 0.52 -2.11
N ALA A 2 22.44 -0.39 -2.44
CA ALA A 2 21.04 -0.01 -2.65
C ALA A 2 20.49 0.63 -1.37
N LYS A 3 19.72 1.71 -1.50
CA LYS A 3 19.08 2.36 -0.35
C LYS A 3 17.69 1.75 -0.16
N VAL A 4 17.46 1.20 1.02
CA VAL A 4 16.18 0.61 1.43
C VAL A 4 15.43 1.65 2.28
N TYR A 5 14.17 1.84 1.97
CA TYR A 5 13.23 2.67 2.71
C TYR A 5 12.11 1.78 3.23
N GLU A 6 11.86 1.84 4.52
CA GLU A 6 10.84 1.06 5.22
C GLU A 6 9.89 2.02 5.92
N ASP A 7 8.59 1.75 5.83
CA ASP A 7 7.56 2.50 6.55
C ASP A 7 6.38 1.59 6.92
N GLU A 8 5.61 2.02 7.92
CA GLU A 8 4.42 1.33 8.44
C GLU A 8 3.19 2.25 8.34
N PRO A 9 2.84 2.74 7.13
CA PRO A 9 1.78 3.73 6.98
C PRO A 9 0.41 3.15 7.34
N PRO A 10 -0.50 3.95 7.93
CA PRO A 10 -1.85 3.50 8.23
C PRO A 10 -2.58 3.09 6.95
N LEU A 11 -3.09 1.85 6.94
CA LEU A 11 -3.81 1.30 5.79
C LEU A 11 -5.32 1.59 5.87
N LYS A 12 -5.89 2.08 4.76
CA LYS A 12 -7.32 2.39 4.55
C LYS A 12 -7.86 1.75 3.27
N ILE A 13 -9.19 1.70 3.14
CA ILE A 13 -9.87 1.15 1.95
C ILE A 13 -10.46 2.31 1.15
N GLY A 14 -10.21 2.30 -0.16
CA GLY A 14 -10.87 3.16 -1.12
C GLY A 14 -11.65 2.33 -2.14
N GLU A 15 -12.53 2.97 -2.90
CA GLU A 15 -13.28 2.35 -3.98
C GLU A 15 -13.12 3.11 -5.30
N SER A 16 -13.17 2.38 -6.41
CA SER A 16 -13.11 2.91 -7.77
C SER A 16 -14.06 2.13 -8.68
N SER A 17 -14.16 2.55 -9.94
CA SER A 17 -14.89 1.79 -10.97
C SER A 17 -14.32 0.40 -11.24
N LYS A 18 -13.09 0.11 -10.80
CA LYS A 18 -12.43 -1.20 -10.91
C LYS A 18 -12.57 -2.06 -9.65
N GLY A 19 -13.26 -1.57 -8.63
CA GLY A 19 -13.41 -2.20 -7.32
C GLY A 19 -12.64 -1.50 -6.20
N ALA A 20 -12.69 -2.12 -5.02
CA ALA A 20 -12.02 -1.68 -3.80
C ALA A 20 -10.50 -1.96 -3.83
N TYR A 21 -9.75 -1.13 -3.12
CA TYR A 21 -8.30 -1.20 -2.99
C TYR A 21 -7.86 -0.75 -1.60
N ILE A 22 -6.63 -1.10 -1.21
CA ILE A 22 -6.00 -0.60 0.02
C ILE A 22 -5.04 0.53 -0.35
N TYR A 23 -5.04 1.62 0.39
CA TYR A 23 -4.12 2.74 0.19
C TYR A 23 -3.53 3.21 1.52
N PHE A 24 -2.47 4.02 1.44
CA PHE A 24 -1.84 4.64 2.59
C PHE A 24 -2.59 5.93 2.95
N GLU A 25 -3.07 6.04 4.19
CA GLU A 25 -3.73 7.24 4.68
C GLU A 25 -2.79 8.46 4.66
N GLU A 26 -1.51 8.21 4.91
CA GLU A 26 -0.46 9.21 4.94
C GLU A 26 0.50 8.99 3.76
N TYR A 27 1.02 10.09 3.23
CA TYR A 27 2.04 10.04 2.19
C TYR A 27 3.36 9.51 2.77
N VAL A 28 3.97 8.56 2.07
CA VAL A 28 5.29 8.03 2.43
C VAL A 28 6.35 8.90 1.74
N ASP A 29 7.25 9.50 2.52
CA ASP A 29 8.35 10.32 2.00
C ASP A 29 9.48 9.42 1.49
N ILE A 30 9.47 9.12 0.20
CA ILE A 30 10.54 8.37 -0.47
C ILE A 30 11.31 9.32 -1.40
N PRO A 31 12.63 9.53 -1.16
CA PRO A 31 13.47 10.37 -2.00
C PRO A 31 13.45 9.95 -3.48
N GLY A 32 12.91 10.82 -4.33
CA GLY A 32 12.74 10.61 -5.77
C GLY A 32 11.39 10.01 -6.17
N LEU A 33 10.45 9.90 -5.24
CA LEU A 33 9.06 9.48 -5.45
C LEU A 33 8.12 10.48 -4.75
N GLU A 34 8.30 11.76 -5.06
CA GLU A 34 7.43 12.84 -4.56
C GLU A 34 6.03 12.72 -5.18
N ASP A 35 4.98 13.00 -4.38
CA ASP A 35 3.57 13.01 -4.80
C ASP A 35 3.03 11.71 -5.44
N ALA A 36 3.54 10.55 -5.04
CA ALA A 36 3.05 9.27 -5.56
C ALA A 36 1.85 8.72 -4.78
N ASP A 37 0.81 8.33 -5.50
CA ASP A 37 -0.29 7.50 -4.98
C ASP A 37 0.15 6.03 -4.93
N VAL A 38 0.22 5.47 -3.72
CA VAL A 38 0.57 4.06 -3.50
C VAL A 38 -0.65 3.31 -2.99
N ARG A 39 -1.05 2.29 -3.77
CA ARG A 39 -2.20 1.45 -3.46
C ARG A 39 -2.01 0.00 -3.88
N ILE A 40 -2.68 -0.89 -3.16
CA ILE A 40 -2.75 -2.32 -3.40
C ILE A 40 -4.11 -2.60 -4.04
N GLU A 41 -4.11 -2.87 -5.34
CA GLU A 41 -5.31 -3.23 -6.09
C GLU A 41 -5.47 -4.76 -6.20
N PHE A 42 -6.71 -5.22 -6.23
CA PHE A 42 -7.04 -6.63 -6.33
C PHE A 42 -7.81 -6.89 -7.62
N LYS A 43 -7.39 -7.87 -8.42
CA LYS A 43 -8.06 -8.19 -9.70
C LYS A 43 -9.30 -9.07 -9.51
N ASN A 44 -9.24 -10.01 -8.56
CA ASN A 44 -10.26 -11.05 -8.39
C ASN A 44 -11.12 -10.85 -7.14
N LYS A 45 -10.55 -10.26 -6.08
CA LYS A 45 -11.18 -10.04 -4.76
C LYS A 45 -11.25 -8.55 -4.48
N ASN A 46 -12.11 -7.86 -5.23
CA ASN A 46 -12.17 -6.39 -5.29
C ASN A 46 -13.52 -5.82 -4.82
N SER A 47 -14.34 -6.62 -4.14
CA SER A 47 -15.47 -6.08 -3.40
C SER A 47 -14.97 -5.41 -2.11
N PHE A 48 -15.74 -4.47 -1.57
CA PHE A 48 -15.40 -3.81 -0.30
C PHE A 48 -15.22 -4.83 0.85
N GLU A 49 -16.06 -5.86 0.90
CA GLU A 49 -16.02 -6.90 1.93
C GLU A 49 -14.76 -7.77 1.82
N ASP A 50 -14.43 -8.21 0.60
CA ASP A 50 -13.19 -8.96 0.35
C ASP A 50 -11.95 -8.15 0.76
N VAL A 51 -11.90 -6.88 0.35
CA VAL A 51 -10.76 -6.00 0.65
C VAL A 51 -10.70 -5.65 2.14
N SER A 52 -11.84 -5.57 2.82
CA SER A 52 -11.90 -5.41 4.28
C SER A 52 -11.31 -6.60 5.02
N GLU A 53 -11.62 -7.82 4.58
CA GLU A 53 -11.03 -9.03 5.14
C GLU A 53 -9.50 -9.06 4.93
N ILE A 54 -9.05 -8.72 3.72
CA ILE A 54 -7.61 -8.64 3.41
C ILE A 54 -6.92 -7.58 4.27
N LEU A 55 -7.51 -6.40 4.40
CA LEU A 55 -6.97 -5.32 5.22
C LEU A 55 -6.80 -5.76 6.68
N ARG A 56 -7.77 -6.50 7.23
CA ARG A 56 -7.66 -7.05 8.58
C ARG A 56 -6.47 -8.01 8.70
N ILE A 57 -6.32 -8.94 7.76
CA ILE A 57 -5.20 -9.89 7.74
C ILE A 57 -3.85 -9.17 7.68
N LEU A 58 -3.73 -8.12 6.85
CA LEU A 58 -2.50 -7.33 6.75
C LEU A 58 -2.16 -6.60 8.05
N LYS A 59 -3.17 -6.03 8.73
CA LYS A 59 -2.98 -5.36 10.03
C LYS A 59 -2.56 -6.36 11.11
N ASP A 60 -3.22 -7.51 11.19
CA ASP A 60 -2.90 -8.55 12.16
C ASP A 60 -1.50 -9.15 11.92
N ALA A 61 -1.04 -9.18 10.66
CA ALA A 61 0.28 -9.64 10.28
C ALA A 61 1.41 -8.62 10.50
N GLY A 62 1.09 -7.36 10.84
CA GLY A 62 2.09 -6.28 10.95
C GLY A 62 2.70 -5.90 9.60
N PHE A 63 1.85 -5.61 8.61
CA PHE A 63 2.29 -5.20 7.28
C PHE A 63 3.31 -4.04 7.31
N ARG A 64 4.38 -4.19 6.53
CA ARG A 64 5.42 -3.19 6.32
C ARG A 64 5.59 -2.90 4.84
N PHE A 65 5.65 -1.62 4.49
CA PHE A 65 5.98 -1.18 3.15
C PHE A 65 7.50 -1.05 3.01
N VAL A 66 8.06 -1.61 1.95
CA VAL A 66 9.51 -1.61 1.69
C VAL A 66 9.78 -1.23 0.24
N VAL A 67 10.61 -0.22 0.02
CA VAL A 67 11.06 0.23 -1.30
C VAL A 67 12.58 0.21 -1.35
N GLN A 68 13.13 -0.42 -2.40
CA GLN A 68 14.57 -0.49 -2.64
C GLN A 68 14.91 0.25 -3.93
N LYS A 69 15.74 1.28 -3.83
CA LYS A 69 16.30 1.98 -4.99
C LYS A 69 17.65 1.37 -5.34
N ASN A 70 17.78 0.82 -6.55
CA ASN A 70 19.08 0.46 -7.11
C ASN A 70 19.83 1.75 -7.47
N ASN A 71 21.11 1.82 -7.10
CA ASN A 71 21.99 2.88 -7.59
C ASN A 71 22.48 2.43 -8.97
N ASP A 72 21.90 2.99 -10.02
CA ASP A 72 22.60 3.11 -11.31
C ASP A 72 23.56 4.31 -11.25
#